data_AF-A0A1V3IY33-F1
#
_entry.id   AF-A0A1V3IY33-F1
#
_cell.length_a   1.000
_cell.length_b   1.000
_cell.length_c   1.000
_cell.angle_alpha   90.00
_cell.angle_beta   90.00
_cell.angle_gamma   90.00
#
_symmetry.space_group_name_H-M   'P 1'
#
loop_
_entity.id
_entity.type
_entity.pdbx_description
1 polymer ?
#
loop_
_entity_poly.entity_id
_entity_poly.type
_entity_poly.pdbx_seq_one_letter_code
_entity_poly.pdbx_strand_id
1 'polypeptide(L)'
;MTKANSKAFLVILLGVLSAFGPFVVDLYLPSLPQLAHFFDTSPSMTQLTLTTAMIGLALGQLLLGPISDKFGRKKPLMMSLII
;
A
#
# COMPACT_ATOMS: atom_id res chain seq x y z
N MET A 1 17.55 14.66 -25.53
CA MET A 1 16.24 14.12 -25.96
C MET A 1 15.82 13.05 -24.97
N THR A 2 14.91 13.36 -24.04
CA THR A 2 14.39 12.40 -23.06
C THR A 2 13.53 11.39 -23.80
N LYS A 3 13.97 10.11 -23.90
CA LYS A 3 13.17 9.04 -24.50
C LYS A 3 11.83 8.97 -23.76
N ALA A 4 10.72 9.17 -24.47
CA ALA A 4 9.39 8.97 -23.90
C ALA A 4 9.20 7.48 -23.60
N ASN A 5 8.78 7.15 -22.37
CA ASN A 5 8.48 5.77 -21.99
C ASN A 5 7.32 5.23 -22.83
N SER A 6 7.39 3.96 -23.23
CA SER A 6 6.30 3.30 -23.96
C SER A 6 5.02 3.29 -23.12
N LYS A 7 3.87 3.56 -23.75
CA LYS A 7 2.55 3.57 -23.07
C LYS A 7 2.28 2.23 -22.38
N ALA A 8 2.64 1.12 -23.03
CA ALA A 8 2.49 -0.22 -22.46
C ALA A 8 3.30 -0.40 -21.16
N PHE A 9 4.54 0.13 -21.14
CA PHE A 9 5.37 0.10 -19.95
C PHE A 9 4.73 0.86 -18.77
N LEU A 10 4.21 2.07 -19.01
CA LEU A 10 3.55 2.85 -17.97
C LEU A 10 2.28 2.16 -17.45
N VAL A 11 1.49 1.56 -18.33
CA VAL A 11 0.28 0.82 -17.92
C VAL A 11 0.64 -0.37 -17.04
N ILE A 12 1.65 -1.16 -17.44
CA ILE A 12 2.12 -2.30 -16.64
C ILE A 12 2.67 -1.83 -15.30
N LEU A 13 3.56 -0.83 -15.30
CA LEU A 13 4.17 -0.30 -14.08
C LEU A 13 3.12 0.21 -13.09
N LEU A 14 2.20 1.07 -13.55
CA LEU A 14 1.15 1.62 -12.70
C LEU A 14 0.15 0.55 -12.27
N GLY A 15 -0.13 -0.44 -13.13
CA GLY A 15 -0.97 -1.58 -12.79
C GLY A 15 -0.37 -2.42 -11.66
N VAL A 16 0.92 -2.75 -11.74
CA VAL A 16 1.63 -3.49 -10.68
C VAL A 16 1.64 -2.68 -9.38
N LEU A 17 1.96 -1.39 -9.44
CA LEU A 17 1.95 -0.52 -8.25
C LEU A 17 0.55 -0.42 -7.61
N SER A 18 -0.51 -0.38 -8.43
CA SER A 18 -1.88 -0.35 -7.93
C SER A 18 -2.32 -1.70 -7.34
N ALA A 19 -1.85 -2.82 -7.90
CA ALA A 19 -2.16 -4.16 -7.43
C ALA A 19 -1.45 -4.52 -6.12
N PHE A 20 -0.36 -3.81 -5.77
CA PHE A 20 0.42 -4.10 -4.57
C PHE A 20 -0.40 -3.96 -3.26
N GLY A 21 -1.30 -2.97 -3.19
CA GLY A 21 -2.18 -2.77 -2.04
C GLY A 21 -3.06 -3.98 -1.72
N PRO A 22 -3.98 -4.41 -2.62
CA PRO A 22 -4.80 -5.59 -2.38
C PRO A 22 -3.98 -6.87 -2.24
N PHE A 23 -2.87 -6.99 -2.98
CA PHE A 23 -1.96 -8.14 -2.86
C PHE A 23 -1.41 -8.33 -1.43
N VAL A 24 -1.02 -7.25 -0.74
CA VAL A 24 -0.56 -7.32 0.66
C VAL A 24 -1.68 -7.78 1.59
N VAL A 25 -2.89 -7.25 1.43
CA VAL A 25 -4.04 -7.60 2.28
C VAL A 25 -4.45 -9.06 2.11
N ASP A 26 -4.46 -9.54 0.86
CA ASP A 26 -4.82 -10.92 0.53
C ASP A 26 -3.81 -11.94 1.09
N LEU A 27 -2.53 -11.57 1.21
CA LEU A 27 -1.53 -12.39 1.90
C LEU A 27 -1.61 -12.28 3.43
N TYR A 28 -2.10 -11.15 3.94
CA TYR A 28 -2.17 -10.89 5.37
C TYR A 28 -3.30 -11.70 6.04
N LEU A 29 -4.49 -11.73 5.46
CA LEU A 29 -5.64 -12.44 6.01
C LEU A 29 -5.39 -13.93 6.36
N PRO A 30 -4.83 -14.76 5.46
CA PRO A 30 -4.57 -16.17 5.75
C PRO A 30 -3.41 -16.39 6.73
N SER A 31 -2.55 -15.39 6.94
CA SER A 31 -1.44 -15.49 7.90
C SER A 31 -1.82 -15.11 9.33
N LEU A 32 -2.98 -14.47 9.54
CA LEU A 32 -3.47 -14.08 10.88
C LEU A 32 -3.56 -15.26 11.88
N PRO A 33 -4.10 -16.45 11.52
CA PRO A 33 -4.17 -17.58 12.46
C PRO A 33 -2.78 -18.09 12.87
N GLN A 34 -1.81 -18.07 11.94
CA GLN A 34 -0.43 -18.45 12.22
C GLN A 34 0.25 -17.44 13.15
N LEU A 35 -0.05 -16.14 12.97
CA LEU A 35 0.41 -15.07 13.86
C LEU A 35 -0.11 -15.28 15.28
N ALA A 36 -1.39 -15.63 15.44
CA ALA A 36 -2.00 -15.87 16.75
C ALA A 36 -1.33 -17.05 17.47
N HIS A 37 -1.07 -18.14 16.75
CA HIS A 37 -0.37 -19.30 17.30
C HIS A 37 1.10 -19.01 17.62
N PHE A 38 1.81 -18.26 16.77
CA PHE A 38 3.22 -17.95 16.96
C PHE A 38 3.48 -17.03 18.16
N PHE A 39 2.59 -16.04 18.37
CA PHE A 39 2.70 -15.08 19.47
C PHE A 39 1.91 -15.48 20.72
N ASP A 40 1.34 -16.68 20.77
CA ASP A 40 0.50 -17.21 21.85
C ASP A 40 -0.56 -16.18 22.34
N THR A 41 -1.30 -15.64 21.37
CA THR A 41 -2.17 -14.48 21.55
C THR A 41 -3.57 -14.74 21.00
N SER A 42 -4.54 -13.94 21.44
CA SER A 42 -5.93 -14.12 21.01
C SER A 42 -6.14 -13.67 19.56
N PRO A 43 -7.10 -14.27 18.84
CA PRO A 43 -7.47 -13.83 17.50
C PRO A 43 -7.86 -12.34 17.44
N SER A 44 -8.50 -11.82 18.49
CA SER A 44 -8.86 -10.41 18.61
C SER A 44 -7.65 -9.46 18.58
N MET A 45 -6.55 -9.84 19.23
CA MET A 45 -5.30 -9.06 19.22
C MET A 45 -4.64 -9.09 17.84
N THR A 46 -4.67 -10.23 17.14
CA THR A 46 -4.17 -10.28 15.77
C THR A 46 -5.06 -9.49 14.80
N GLN A 47 -6.38 -9.46 14.96
CA GLN A 47 -7.26 -8.63 14.14
C GLN A 47 -7.04 -7.13 14.33
N LEU A 48 -6.68 -6.71 15.55
CA LEU A 48 -6.30 -5.32 15.85
C LEU A 48 -5.17 -4.83 14.94
N THR A 49 -4.20 -5.69 14.59
CA THR A 49 -3.10 -5.31 13.68
C THR A 49 -3.61 -4.91 12.29
N LEU A 50 -4.60 -5.63 11.75
CA LEU A 50 -5.25 -5.30 10.49
C LEU A 50 -6.05 -4.00 10.61
N THR A 51 -6.77 -3.81 11.72
CA THR A 51 -7.49 -2.56 12.00
C THR A 51 -6.52 -1.38 12.06
N THR A 52 -5.39 -1.49 12.76
CA THR A 52 -4.37 -0.46 12.83
C THR A 52 -3.76 -0.19 11.45
N ALA A 53 -3.52 -1.22 10.64
CA ALA A 53 -3.07 -1.05 9.26
C ALA A 53 -4.09 -0.28 8.41
N MET A 54 -5.39 -0.58 8.54
CA MET A 54 -6.46 0.15 7.85
C MET A 54 -6.54 1.62 8.28
N ILE A 55 -6.37 1.92 9.57
CA ILE A 55 -6.29 3.29 10.07
C ILE A 55 -5.08 4.01 9.46
N GLY A 56 -3.92 3.36 9.44
CA GLY A 56 -2.71 3.88 8.80
C GLY A 56 -2.93 4.18 7.31
N LEU A 57 -3.61 3.30 6.59
CA LEU A 57 -4.00 3.52 5.19
C LEU A 57 -4.94 4.70 5.03
N ALA A 58 -5.96 4.82 5.88
CA ALA A 58 -6.92 5.93 5.84
C ALA A 58 -6.22 7.28 6.07
N LEU A 59 -5.35 7.36 7.07
CA LEU A 59 -4.53 8.55 7.35
C LEU A 59 -3.57 8.84 6.18
N GLY A 60 -2.93 7.81 5.64
CA GLY A 60 -2.05 7.92 4.47
C GLY A 60 -2.78 8.48 3.25
N GLN A 61 -3.99 7.98 2.95
CA GLN A 61 -4.81 8.50 1.85
C GLN A 61 -5.25 9.94 2.10
N LEU A 62 -5.63 10.28 3.33
CA LEU A 62 -6.06 11.63 3.71
C LEU A 62 -4.93 12.66 3.57
N LEU A 63 -3.68 12.28 3.81
CA LEU A 63 -2.52 13.15 3.64
C LEU A 63 -2.00 13.16 2.20
N LEU A 64 -1.82 11.98 1.60
CA LEU A 64 -1.22 11.85 0.26
C LEU A 64 -2.14 12.35 -0.84
N GLY A 65 -3.46 12.34 -0.67
CA GLY A 65 -4.42 12.90 -1.63
C GLY A 65 -4.19 14.40 -1.88
N PRO A 66 -4.38 15.27 -0.86
CA PRO A 66 -4.16 16.72 -0.99
C PRO A 66 -2.73 17.09 -1.42
N ILE A 67 -1.72 16.36 -0.92
CA ILE A 67 -0.32 16.56 -1.32
C ILE A 67 -0.15 16.25 -2.81
N SER A 68 -0.75 15.16 -3.29
CA SER A 68 -0.72 14.78 -4.69
C SER A 68 -1.40 15.79 -5.61
N ASP A 69 -2.52 16.37 -5.17
CA ASP A 69 -3.24 17.38 -5.94
C ASP A 69 -2.49 18.72 -5.99
N LYS A 70 -1.85 19.13 -4.88
CA LYS A 70 -1.10 20.38 -4.81
C LYS A 70 0.25 20.35 -5.53
N PHE A 71 1.02 19.26 -5.37
CA PHE A 71 2.40 19.17 -5.88
C PHE A 71 2.52 18.39 -7.19
N GLY A 72 1.41 17.84 -7.68
CA GLY A 72 1.33 17.01 -8.88
C GLY A 72 1.76 15.56 -8.63
N ARG A 73 1.02 14.60 -9.21
CA ARG A 73 1.08 13.14 -8.91
C ARG A 73 2.46 12.48 -8.98
N LYS A 74 3.37 12.99 -9.84
CA LYS A 74 4.70 12.37 -10.04
C LYS A 74 5.62 12.52 -8.80
N LYS A 75 5.60 13.68 -8.13
CA LYS A 75 6.50 13.94 -6.99
C LYS A 75 6.15 13.06 -5.77
N PRO A 76 4.88 12.97 -5.31
CA PRO A 76 4.48 12.04 -4.26
C PRO A 76 4.78 10.59 -4.62
N LEU A 77 4.52 10.17 -5.87
CA LEU A 77 4.83 8.80 -6.31
C LEU A 77 6.33 8.47 -6.20
N MET A 78 7.20 9.41 -6.59
CA MET A 78 8.64 9.21 -6.44
C MET A 78 9.07 9.19 -4.96
N MET A 79 8.47 10.04 -4.12
CA MET A 79 8.75 10.02 -2.67
C MET A 79 8.31 8.70 -2.03
N SER A 80 7.14 8.17 -2.40
CA SER A 80 6.63 6.90 -1.86
C SER A 80 7.40 5.67 -2.35
N LEU A 81 8.16 5.77 -3.44
CA LEU A 81 9.02 4.68 -3.94
C LEU A 81 10.40 4.67 -3.27
N ILE A 82 10.81 5.78 -2.63
CA ILE A 82 12.10 5.89 -1.94
C ILE A 82 11.99 5.45 -0.49
N ILE A 83 10.85 5.70 0.14
CA ILE A 83 10.50 5.29 1.50
C ILE A 83 10.17 3.79 1.49
#